data_AF-A0A925HXT9-F1
#
_entry.id   AF-A0A925HXT9-F1
#
_cell.length_a   1.000
_cell.length_b   1.000
_cell.length_c   1.000
_cell.angle_alpha   90.00
_cell.angle_beta   90.00
_cell.angle_gamma   90.00
#
_symmetry.space_group_name_H-M   'P 1'
#
loop_
_entity.id
_entity.type
_entity.pdbx_description
1 polymer ?
#
loop_
_entity_poly.entity_id
_entity_poly.type
_entity_poly.pdbx_seq_one_letter_code
_entity_poly.pdbx_strand_id
1 'polypeptide(L)'
;RYQLEAATKLVGGMNYTYASRGDGQLVTAQLPKKIQQEALNEIIRSISPEVLELPDAIIKLIPPRPAGYDVTRELFKKRTGFAFDALSPAETAVDLPLSFLFNSERLSRMAQHELTGGLSIREMVDTLVKSTWKSTPQTGMKRLIQLQSQQVLLTYLLAASVDDNSSFAVRASLQKSLSDLKSYLEGQKKQSKDISYLGYVNLALERMKAPDKAKPTIHAAIPPGAPIGCDWD
;
A
#
# COMPACT_ATOMS: atom_id res chain seq x y z
N ARG A 1 -13.80 2.43 -1.72
CA ARG A 1 -13.18 1.13 -1.34
C ARG A 1 -13.15 0.13 -2.50
N TYR A 2 -14.29 -0.32 -3.03
CA TYR A 2 -14.34 -1.35 -4.08
C TYR A 2 -13.62 -1.00 -5.38
N GLN A 3 -13.74 0.26 -5.84
CA GLN A 3 -13.03 0.71 -7.05
C GLN A 3 -11.51 0.67 -6.88
N LEU A 4 -11.01 1.08 -5.70
CA LEU A 4 -9.57 1.05 -5.39
C LEU A 4 -9.07 -0.38 -5.30
N GLU A 5 -9.82 -1.28 -4.65
CA GLU A 5 -9.52 -2.71 -4.65
C GLU A 5 -9.50 -3.28 -6.08
N ALA A 6 -10.50 -2.97 -6.90
CA ALA A 6 -10.56 -3.42 -8.29
C ALA A 6 -9.34 -2.93 -9.10
N ALA A 7 -8.91 -1.67 -8.92
CA ALA A 7 -7.70 -1.15 -9.55
C ALA A 7 -6.45 -1.93 -9.11
N THR A 8 -6.32 -2.27 -7.83
CA THR A 8 -5.18 -3.09 -7.34
C THR A 8 -5.15 -4.49 -7.96
N LYS A 9 -6.31 -5.05 -8.36
CA LYS A 9 -6.38 -6.36 -9.00
C LYS A 9 -5.72 -6.38 -10.38
N LEU A 10 -5.62 -5.24 -11.05
CA LEU A 10 -4.92 -5.11 -12.34
C LEU A 10 -3.40 -5.25 -12.20
N VAL A 11 -2.81 -4.81 -11.08
CA VAL A 11 -1.37 -4.92 -10.82
C VAL A 11 -0.99 -6.36 -10.49
N GLY A 12 -0.15 -7.01 -11.28
CA GLY A 12 0.09 -8.45 -11.17
C GLY A 12 -1.15 -9.29 -11.47
N GLY A 13 -2.12 -8.72 -12.19
CA GLY A 13 -3.36 -9.37 -12.59
C GLY A 13 -3.20 -10.28 -13.82
N MET A 14 -4.19 -11.14 -14.01
CA MET A 14 -4.29 -12.01 -15.18
C MET A 14 -5.75 -12.11 -15.61
N ASN A 15 -5.97 -12.25 -16.90
CA ASN A 15 -7.23 -12.73 -17.45
C ASN A 15 -7.28 -14.24 -17.26
N TYR A 16 -8.45 -14.75 -16.91
CA TYR A 16 -8.74 -16.17 -16.87
C TYR A 16 -10.18 -16.40 -17.29
N THR A 17 -10.44 -17.61 -17.78
CA THR A 17 -11.80 -18.10 -18.01
C THR A 17 -11.99 -19.41 -17.23
N TYR A 18 -13.23 -19.85 -17.09
CA TYR A 18 -13.54 -21.17 -16.53
C TYR A 18 -13.41 -22.26 -17.61
N ALA A 19 -12.29 -22.24 -18.33
CA ALA A 19 -12.03 -23.14 -19.44
C ALA A 19 -11.96 -24.60 -18.96
N SER A 20 -12.62 -25.49 -19.70
CA SER A 20 -12.50 -26.95 -19.57
C SER A 20 -11.50 -27.49 -20.57
N ARG A 21 -10.85 -28.61 -20.21
CA ARG A 21 -9.86 -29.25 -21.10
C ARG A 21 -10.48 -29.54 -22.46
N GLY A 22 -9.97 -28.89 -23.52
CA GLY A 22 -10.39 -29.12 -24.91
C GLY A 22 -11.49 -28.19 -25.42
N ASP A 23 -11.94 -27.19 -24.64
CA ASP A 23 -13.00 -26.27 -25.07
C ASP A 23 -12.51 -25.08 -25.93
N GLY A 24 -11.20 -24.94 -26.10
CA GLY A 24 -10.56 -23.91 -26.93
C GLY A 24 -10.55 -22.51 -26.32
N GLN A 25 -11.01 -22.33 -25.07
CA GLN A 25 -11.02 -21.03 -24.40
C GLN A 25 -9.63 -20.65 -23.86
N LEU A 26 -9.40 -19.35 -23.68
CA LEU A 26 -8.19 -18.82 -23.05
C LEU A 26 -8.16 -19.24 -21.57
N VAL A 27 -7.24 -20.13 -21.20
CA VAL A 27 -7.12 -20.61 -19.81
C VAL A 27 -6.71 -19.47 -18.87
N THR A 28 -5.49 -18.94 -19.04
CA THR A 28 -4.97 -17.79 -18.30
C THR A 28 -4.00 -16.99 -19.15
N ALA A 29 -3.98 -15.67 -18.97
CA ALA A 29 -2.97 -14.79 -19.56
C ALA A 29 -2.69 -13.59 -18.65
N GLN A 30 -1.42 -13.27 -18.43
CA GLN A 30 -1.05 -12.05 -17.71
C GLN A 30 -1.59 -10.79 -18.41
N LEU A 31 -1.95 -9.77 -17.63
CA LEU A 31 -2.36 -8.49 -18.20
C LEU A 31 -1.16 -7.78 -18.85
N PRO A 32 -1.37 -7.04 -19.96
CA PRO A 32 -0.33 -6.20 -20.55
C PRO A 32 0.30 -5.27 -19.52
N LYS A 33 1.64 -5.23 -19.48
CA LYS A 33 2.42 -4.40 -18.53
C LYS A 33 1.96 -2.94 -18.48
N LYS A 34 1.61 -2.36 -19.63
CA LYS A 34 1.11 -0.98 -19.73
C LYS A 34 -0.13 -0.75 -18.86
N ILE A 35 -1.11 -1.65 -18.92
CA ILE A 35 -2.35 -1.57 -18.12
C ILE A 35 -2.02 -1.67 -16.63
N GLN A 36 -1.09 -2.56 -16.25
CA GLN A 36 -0.67 -2.69 -14.86
C GLN A 36 0.01 -1.41 -14.35
N GLN A 37 0.84 -0.77 -15.17
CA GLN A 37 1.52 0.48 -14.82
C GLN A 37 0.53 1.65 -14.71
N GLU A 38 -0.44 1.76 -15.61
CA GLU A 38 -1.50 2.77 -15.54
C GLU A 38 -2.34 2.60 -14.27
N ALA A 39 -2.73 1.37 -13.94
CA ALA A 39 -3.43 1.06 -12.69
C ALA A 39 -2.60 1.45 -11.46
N LEU A 40 -1.30 1.11 -11.44
CA LEU A 40 -0.40 1.48 -10.36
C LEU A 40 -0.30 3.00 -10.18
N ASN A 41 -0.23 3.75 -11.28
CA ASN A 41 -0.15 5.21 -11.24
C ASN A 41 -1.43 5.84 -10.66
N GLU A 42 -2.62 5.33 -11.02
CA GLU A 42 -3.88 5.83 -10.46
C GLU A 42 -4.05 5.46 -8.97
N ILE A 43 -3.59 4.26 -8.57
CA ILE A 43 -3.53 3.88 -7.14
C ILE A 43 -2.64 4.87 -6.37
N ILE A 44 -1.46 5.16 -6.89
CA ILE A 44 -0.53 6.14 -6.29
C ILE A 44 -1.14 7.52 -6.19
N ARG A 45 -1.85 7.98 -7.24
CA ARG A 45 -2.55 9.27 -7.23
C ARG A 45 -3.62 9.32 -6.14
N SER A 46 -4.35 8.22 -5.94
CA SER A 46 -5.41 8.15 -4.92
C SER A 46 -4.90 8.26 -3.48
N ILE A 47 -3.62 7.95 -3.24
CA ILE A 47 -2.98 8.04 -1.92
C ILE A 47 -2.07 9.27 -1.80
N SER A 48 -2.18 10.25 -2.71
CA SER A 48 -1.37 11.47 -2.64
C SER A 48 -1.83 12.38 -1.50
N PRO A 49 -0.94 13.15 -0.87
CA PRO A 49 -1.32 14.08 0.20
C PRO A 49 -2.41 15.07 -0.21
N GLU A 50 -2.46 15.48 -1.48
CA GLU A 50 -3.47 16.39 -2.03
C GLU A 50 -4.87 15.76 -2.07
N VAL A 51 -4.96 14.46 -2.29
CA VAL A 51 -6.23 13.71 -2.30
C VAL A 51 -6.66 13.34 -0.88
N LEU A 52 -5.70 13.06 -0.01
CA LEU A 52 -5.95 12.55 1.35
C LEU A 52 -6.20 13.65 2.39
N GLU A 53 -5.79 14.89 2.13
CA GLU A 53 -6.03 16.00 3.05
C GLU A 53 -7.53 16.30 3.16
N LEU A 54 -8.05 16.23 4.38
CA LEU A 54 -9.42 16.65 4.66
C LEU A 54 -9.50 18.18 4.70
N PRO A 55 -10.50 18.81 4.06
CA PRO A 55 -10.70 20.24 4.18
C PRO A 55 -10.98 20.67 5.62
N ASP A 56 -10.40 21.80 6.06
CA ASP A 56 -10.60 22.34 7.41
C ASP A 56 -12.07 22.53 7.79
N ALA A 57 -12.90 22.91 6.82
CA ALA A 57 -14.34 23.03 7.02
C ALA A 57 -14.99 21.71 7.43
N ILE A 58 -14.53 20.58 6.89
CA ILE A 58 -15.01 19.24 7.23
C ILE A 58 -14.50 18.83 8.61
N ILE A 59 -13.22 19.08 8.92
CA ILE A 59 -12.63 18.75 10.22
C ILE A 59 -13.41 19.43 11.36
N LYS A 60 -13.80 20.70 11.18
CA LYS A 60 -14.57 21.47 12.17
C LYS A 60 -15.99 20.94 12.40
N LEU A 61 -16.54 20.16 11.47
CA LEU A 61 -17.86 19.54 11.59
C LEU A 61 -17.83 18.19 12.30
N ILE A 62 -16.66 17.64 12.62
CA ILE A 62 -16.51 16.33 13.26
C ILE A 62 -16.22 16.54 14.75
N PRO A 63 -17.25 16.57 15.62
CA PRO A 63 -17.03 16.73 17.05
C PRO A 63 -16.33 15.50 17.66
N PRO A 64 -15.76 15.65 18.85
CA PRO A 64 -15.42 14.52 19.70
C PRO A 64 -16.61 13.59 19.88
N ARG A 65 -16.33 12.29 20.06
CA ARG A 65 -17.39 11.31 20.27
C ARG A 65 -18.06 11.54 21.63
N PRO A 66 -19.40 11.51 21.72
CA PRO A 66 -20.08 11.62 23.00
C PRO A 66 -19.70 10.48 23.95
N ALA A 67 -19.73 10.75 25.25
CA ALA A 67 -19.51 9.73 26.27
C ALA A 67 -20.57 8.62 26.20
N GLY A 68 -20.19 7.39 26.51
CA GLY A 68 -21.07 6.22 26.50
C GLY A 68 -21.29 5.57 25.13
N TYR A 69 -20.65 6.05 24.07
CA TYR A 69 -20.68 5.39 22.75
C TYR A 69 -19.47 4.50 22.56
N ASP A 70 -19.72 3.24 22.21
CA ASP A 70 -18.66 2.26 21.96
C ASP A 70 -17.85 2.54 20.70
N VAL A 71 -16.65 1.98 20.69
CA VAL A 71 -15.78 1.95 19.51
C VAL A 71 -16.20 0.78 18.63
N THR A 72 -16.62 1.06 17.40
CA THR A 72 -17.01 0.04 16.42
C THR A 72 -15.91 -0.21 15.39
N ARG A 73 -16.00 -1.32 14.66
CA ARG A 73 -15.08 -1.67 13.56
C ARG A 73 -14.97 -0.59 12.47
N GLU A 74 -16.03 0.18 12.26
CA GLU A 74 -16.09 1.26 11.26
C GLU A 74 -15.40 2.56 11.70
N LEU A 75 -14.85 2.62 12.92
CA LEU A 75 -14.14 3.81 13.41
C LEU A 75 -12.64 3.72 13.10
N PHE A 76 -12.08 4.86 12.71
CA PHE A 76 -10.64 5.01 12.55
C PHE A 76 -9.90 4.83 13.88
N LYS A 77 -8.73 4.19 13.83
CA LYS A 77 -7.84 4.03 14.99
C LYS A 77 -7.16 5.36 15.34
N LYS A 78 -7.75 6.14 16.23
CA LYS A 78 -7.27 7.49 16.60
C LYS A 78 -6.03 7.46 17.49
N ARG A 79 -5.15 8.45 17.32
CA ARG A 79 -3.97 8.69 18.17
C ARG A 79 -4.00 10.03 18.91
N THR A 80 -5.03 10.86 18.69
CA THR A 80 -5.20 12.18 19.33
C THR A 80 -6.14 12.17 20.54
N GLY A 81 -6.49 10.98 21.04
CA GLY A 81 -7.37 10.83 22.21
C GLY A 81 -8.81 11.27 21.91
N PHE A 82 -9.30 12.26 22.66
CA PHE A 82 -10.69 12.74 22.60
C PHE A 82 -11.02 13.45 21.27
N ALA A 83 -10.06 14.21 20.74
CA ALA A 83 -10.24 14.97 19.50
C ALA A 83 -10.35 14.04 18.27
N PHE A 84 -10.87 14.57 17.18
CA PHE A 84 -10.76 13.88 15.89
C PHE A 84 -9.29 13.81 15.45
N ASP A 85 -8.88 12.65 14.93
CA ASP A 85 -7.55 12.45 14.38
C ASP A 85 -7.62 12.58 12.86
N ALA A 86 -7.16 13.72 12.34
CA ALA A 86 -7.21 14.01 10.90
C ALA A 86 -6.26 13.15 10.05
N LEU A 87 -5.27 12.50 10.67
CA LEU A 87 -4.30 11.64 9.97
C LEU A 87 -4.79 10.19 9.85
N SER A 88 -5.59 9.72 10.81
CA SER A 88 -6.06 8.33 10.81
C SER A 88 -6.86 7.91 9.55
N PRO A 89 -7.74 8.74 8.97
CA PRO A 89 -8.39 8.44 7.70
C PRO A 89 -7.40 8.31 6.53
N ALA A 90 -6.42 9.22 6.46
CA ALA A 90 -5.38 9.20 5.43
C ALA A 90 -4.53 7.93 5.54
N GLU A 91 -4.11 7.54 6.75
CA GLU A 91 -3.41 6.27 7.00
C GLU A 91 -4.21 5.07 6.49
N THR A 92 -5.51 5.02 6.82
CA THR A 92 -6.40 3.93 6.40
C THR A 92 -6.55 3.88 4.88
N ALA A 93 -6.62 5.04 4.23
CA ALA A 93 -6.72 5.14 2.78
C ALA A 93 -5.43 4.70 2.05
N VAL A 94 -4.26 4.89 2.67
CA VAL A 94 -2.95 4.43 2.16
C VAL A 94 -2.76 2.93 2.41
N ASP A 95 -3.13 2.46 3.59
CA ASP A 95 -3.04 1.07 4.03
C ASP A 95 -3.84 0.12 3.12
N LEU A 96 -5.07 0.50 2.80
CA LEU A 96 -6.00 -0.31 1.99
C LEU A 96 -5.39 -0.81 0.66
N PRO A 97 -4.94 0.04 -0.28
CA PRO A 97 -4.37 -0.44 -1.54
C PRO A 97 -3.05 -1.18 -1.34
N LEU A 98 -2.21 -0.77 -0.38
CA LEU A 98 -0.95 -1.44 -0.10
C LEU A 98 -1.18 -2.88 0.40
N SER A 99 -2.22 -3.11 1.20
CA SER A 99 -2.60 -4.46 1.64
C SER A 99 -2.89 -5.41 0.47
N PHE A 100 -3.45 -4.90 -0.62
CA PHE A 100 -3.74 -5.70 -1.81
C PHE A 100 -2.54 -5.85 -2.73
N LEU A 101 -1.72 -4.80 -2.88
CA LEU A 101 -0.50 -4.83 -3.69
C LEU A 101 0.56 -5.78 -3.10
N PHE A 102 0.70 -5.80 -1.77
CA PHE A 102 1.68 -6.62 -1.05
C PHE A 102 1.14 -8.00 -0.63
N ASN A 103 0.08 -8.48 -1.27
CA ASN A 103 -0.38 -9.86 -1.10
C ASN A 103 0.69 -10.86 -1.61
N SER A 104 1.02 -11.86 -0.80
CA SER A 104 2.11 -12.81 -1.05
C SER A 104 1.95 -13.62 -2.33
N GLU A 105 0.74 -14.11 -2.62
CA GLU A 105 0.41 -14.84 -3.85
C GLU A 105 0.54 -13.95 -5.08
N ARG A 106 0.05 -12.69 -4.99
CA ARG A 106 0.18 -11.70 -6.08
C ARG A 106 1.64 -11.42 -6.37
N LEU A 107 2.44 -11.11 -5.35
CA LEU A 107 3.87 -10.84 -5.54
C LEU A 107 4.58 -12.06 -6.13
N SER A 108 4.27 -13.26 -5.64
CA SER A 108 4.87 -14.50 -6.16
C SER A 108 4.50 -14.76 -7.62
N ARG A 109 3.26 -14.44 -8.02
CA ARG A 109 2.84 -14.48 -9.43
C ARG A 109 3.54 -13.41 -10.26
N MET A 110 3.71 -12.19 -9.76
CA MET A 110 4.45 -11.12 -10.44
C MET A 110 5.90 -11.53 -10.73
N ALA A 111 6.56 -12.22 -9.80
CA ALA A 111 7.92 -12.75 -10.01
C ALA A 111 8.02 -13.77 -11.17
N GLN A 112 6.92 -14.44 -11.53
CA GLN A 112 6.87 -15.32 -12.70
C GLN A 112 6.53 -14.53 -13.97
N HIS A 113 5.55 -13.62 -13.87
CA HIS A 113 5.10 -12.77 -14.96
C HIS A 113 6.22 -11.88 -15.51
N GLU A 114 7.10 -11.36 -14.67
CA GLU A 114 8.22 -10.52 -15.10
C GLU A 114 9.16 -11.22 -16.11
N LEU A 115 9.29 -12.56 -16.03
CA LEU A 115 10.09 -13.35 -16.98
C LEU A 115 9.52 -13.37 -18.40
N THR A 116 8.23 -13.04 -18.54
CA THR A 116 7.52 -12.99 -19.82
C THR A 116 7.06 -11.57 -20.17
N GLY A 117 7.71 -10.55 -19.58
CA GLY A 117 7.45 -9.13 -19.90
C GLY A 117 6.35 -8.47 -19.07
N GLY A 118 5.88 -9.10 -18.00
CA GLY A 118 4.99 -8.49 -17.02
C GLY A 118 5.64 -7.34 -16.23
N LEU A 119 4.84 -6.61 -15.46
CA LEU A 119 5.35 -5.62 -14.52
C LEU A 119 6.14 -6.33 -13.40
N SER A 120 7.40 -5.96 -13.21
CA SER A 120 8.25 -6.56 -12.17
C SER A 120 7.91 -6.03 -10.78
N ILE A 121 8.28 -6.81 -9.75
CA ILE A 121 8.14 -6.38 -8.35
C ILE A 121 8.97 -5.12 -8.11
N ARG A 122 10.18 -5.06 -8.69
CA ARG A 122 11.09 -3.93 -8.53
C ARG A 122 10.51 -2.66 -9.13
N GLU A 123 9.92 -2.71 -10.32
CA GLU A 123 9.27 -1.55 -10.93
C GLU A 123 8.10 -1.02 -10.09
N MET A 124 7.28 -1.93 -9.54
CA MET A 124 6.19 -1.54 -8.65
C MET A 124 6.73 -0.83 -7.41
N VAL A 125 7.71 -1.43 -6.72
CA VAL A 125 8.29 -0.88 -5.48
C VAL A 125 9.03 0.44 -5.75
N ASP A 126 9.81 0.53 -6.83
CA ASP A 126 10.53 1.75 -7.18
C ASP A 126 9.57 2.89 -7.52
N THR A 127 8.44 2.60 -8.18
CA THR A 127 7.40 3.59 -8.46
C THR A 127 6.74 4.08 -7.15
N LEU A 128 6.40 3.17 -6.24
CA LEU A 128 5.85 3.51 -4.92
C LEU A 128 6.85 4.34 -4.10
N VAL A 129 8.11 3.92 -4.01
CA VAL A 129 9.18 4.63 -3.30
C VAL A 129 9.42 6.01 -3.90
N LYS A 130 9.40 6.13 -5.24
CA LYS A 130 9.55 7.41 -5.93
C LYS A 130 8.41 8.37 -5.59
N SER A 131 7.17 7.88 -5.57
CA SER A 131 5.98 8.69 -5.27
C SER A 131 5.81 9.05 -3.80
N THR A 132 6.50 8.36 -2.89
CA THR A 132 6.36 8.56 -1.43
C THR A 132 7.63 9.14 -0.83
N TRP A 133 8.69 8.34 -0.73
CA TRP A 133 9.96 8.68 -0.08
C TRP A 133 10.79 9.69 -0.86
N LYS A 134 10.76 9.62 -2.20
CA LYS A 134 11.54 10.51 -3.08
C LYS A 134 10.69 11.60 -3.74
N SER A 135 9.49 11.84 -3.21
CA SER A 135 8.60 12.90 -3.68
C SER A 135 9.01 14.26 -3.11
N THR A 136 8.58 15.34 -3.77
CA THR A 136 8.83 16.71 -3.31
C THR A 136 8.24 16.90 -1.91
N PRO A 137 9.00 17.42 -0.93
CA PRO A 137 8.47 17.70 0.40
C PRO A 137 7.27 18.65 0.35
N GLN A 138 6.20 18.24 1.01
CA GLN A 138 4.99 19.07 1.19
C GLN A 138 5.14 19.98 2.43
N THR A 139 4.14 20.83 2.67
CA THR A 139 4.04 21.69 3.86
C THR A 139 2.73 21.44 4.60
N GLY A 140 2.61 21.95 5.83
CA GLY A 140 1.37 21.87 6.62
C GLY A 140 0.89 20.43 6.86
N MET A 141 -0.43 20.22 6.79
CA MET A 141 -1.05 18.91 7.02
C MET A 141 -0.64 17.89 5.96
N LYS A 142 -0.51 18.30 4.69
CA LYS A 142 0.01 17.45 3.61
C LYS A 142 1.40 16.86 3.91
N ARG A 143 2.27 17.60 4.62
CA ARG A 143 3.58 17.09 5.04
C ARG A 143 3.44 15.95 6.05
N LEU A 144 2.53 16.07 7.01
CA LEU A 144 2.28 15.02 7.99
C LEU A 144 1.70 13.77 7.31
N ILE A 145 0.75 13.95 6.39
CA ILE A 145 0.21 12.85 5.58
C ILE A 145 1.34 12.18 4.77
N GLN A 146 2.18 12.95 4.08
CA GLN A 146 3.30 12.43 3.30
C GLN A 146 4.24 11.56 4.15
N LEU A 147 4.63 12.05 5.33
CA LEU A 147 5.52 11.33 6.25
C LEU A 147 4.86 10.08 6.83
N GLN A 148 3.54 10.11 7.09
CA GLN A 148 2.78 8.95 7.52
C GLN A 148 2.70 7.89 6.40
N SER A 149 2.36 8.28 5.17
CA SER A 149 2.29 7.39 4.02
C SER A 149 3.62 6.66 3.76
N GLN A 150 4.75 7.37 3.92
CA GLN A 150 6.09 6.77 3.89
C GLN A 150 6.23 5.63 4.91
N GLN A 151 5.81 5.86 6.15
CA GLN A 151 5.90 4.87 7.23
C GLN A 151 4.96 3.68 7.00
N VAL A 152 3.77 3.89 6.42
CA VAL A 152 2.85 2.82 6.04
C VAL A 152 3.46 1.94 4.95
N LEU A 153 3.99 2.54 3.88
CA LEU A 153 4.69 1.79 2.83
C LEU A 153 5.86 0.96 3.39
N LEU A 154 6.64 1.54 4.31
CA LEU A 154 7.73 0.81 4.96
C LEU A 154 7.22 -0.39 5.77
N THR A 155 6.05 -0.30 6.43
CA THR A 155 5.44 -1.45 7.11
C THR A 155 5.25 -2.63 6.15
N TYR A 156 4.71 -2.36 4.94
CA TYR A 156 4.48 -3.40 3.95
C TYR A 156 5.76 -3.96 3.35
N LEU A 157 6.75 -3.10 3.03
CA LEU A 157 8.06 -3.54 2.54
C LEU A 157 8.77 -4.44 3.55
N LEU A 158 8.78 -4.06 4.83
CA LEU A 158 9.39 -4.84 5.89
C LEU A 158 8.72 -6.20 6.06
N ALA A 159 7.39 -6.21 6.23
CA ALA A 159 6.66 -7.45 6.46
C ALA A 159 6.76 -8.42 5.28
N ALA A 160 6.56 -7.94 4.05
CA ALA A 160 6.63 -8.80 2.87
C ALA A 160 8.05 -9.32 2.59
N SER A 161 9.11 -8.62 3.04
CA SER A 161 10.49 -9.07 2.85
C SER A 161 10.88 -10.31 3.68
N VAL A 162 10.10 -10.60 4.73
CA VAL A 162 10.32 -11.74 5.66
C VAL A 162 9.11 -12.67 5.73
N ASP A 163 8.12 -12.51 4.84
CA ASP A 163 6.92 -13.33 4.83
C ASP A 163 7.21 -14.73 4.28
N ASP A 164 6.95 -15.75 5.09
CA ASP A 164 7.17 -17.15 4.73
C ASP A 164 6.24 -17.67 3.64
N ASN A 165 5.12 -17.01 3.39
CA ASN A 165 4.20 -17.35 2.30
C ASN A 165 4.68 -16.80 0.94
N SER A 166 5.63 -15.87 0.95
CA SER A 166 6.19 -15.27 -0.27
C SER A 166 7.33 -16.13 -0.82
N SER A 167 7.44 -16.20 -2.15
CA SER A 167 8.55 -16.94 -2.80
C SER A 167 9.92 -16.31 -2.48
N PHE A 168 11.01 -17.09 -2.60
CA PHE A 168 12.36 -16.56 -2.40
C PHE A 168 12.70 -15.40 -3.34
N ALA A 169 12.19 -15.41 -4.57
CA ALA A 169 12.36 -14.32 -5.53
C ALA A 169 11.73 -13.01 -5.02
N VAL A 170 10.53 -13.09 -4.43
CA VAL A 170 9.86 -11.93 -3.80
C VAL A 170 10.70 -11.39 -2.64
N ARG A 171 11.09 -12.26 -1.71
CA ARG A 171 11.87 -11.86 -0.52
C ARG A 171 13.19 -11.22 -0.93
N ALA A 172 13.92 -11.81 -1.87
CA ALA A 172 15.18 -11.26 -2.38
C ALA A 172 15.00 -9.88 -3.04
N SER A 173 13.96 -9.72 -3.87
CA SER A 173 13.65 -8.45 -4.54
C SER A 173 13.33 -7.35 -3.52
N LEU A 174 12.50 -7.65 -2.52
CA LEU A 174 12.12 -6.71 -1.47
C LEU A 174 13.29 -6.36 -0.54
N GLN A 175 14.15 -7.34 -0.20
CA GLN A 175 15.37 -7.06 0.56
C GLN A 175 16.30 -6.11 -0.19
N LYS A 176 16.42 -6.28 -1.51
CA LYS A 176 17.20 -5.34 -2.33
C LYS A 176 16.57 -3.94 -2.33
N SER A 177 15.26 -3.82 -2.51
CA SER A 177 14.57 -2.53 -2.44
C SER A 177 14.70 -1.85 -1.07
N LEU A 178 14.62 -2.62 0.03
CA LEU A 178 14.84 -2.10 1.38
C LEU A 178 16.28 -1.63 1.58
N SER A 179 17.26 -2.36 1.06
CA SER A 179 18.66 -1.94 1.08
C SER A 179 18.88 -0.63 0.32
N ASP A 180 18.30 -0.49 -0.86
CA ASP A 180 18.39 0.74 -1.67
C ASP A 180 17.69 1.93 -0.96
N LEU A 181 16.54 1.68 -0.35
CA LEU A 181 15.83 2.70 0.45
C LEU A 181 16.65 3.10 1.68
N LYS A 182 17.26 2.15 2.38
CA LYS A 182 18.14 2.42 3.52
C LYS A 182 19.30 3.33 3.13
N SER A 183 20.00 3.01 2.03
CA SER A 183 21.10 3.87 1.52
C SER A 183 20.62 5.27 1.16
N TYR A 184 19.44 5.40 0.55
CA TYR A 184 18.83 6.71 0.30
C TYR A 184 18.59 7.49 1.60
N LEU A 185 18.00 6.84 2.63
CA LEU A 185 17.73 7.45 3.93
C LEU A 185 19.00 7.86 4.67
N GLU A 186 20.06 7.05 4.61
CA GLU A 186 21.38 7.40 5.16
C GLU A 186 21.99 8.62 4.46
N GLY A 187 21.77 8.76 3.15
CA GLY A 187 22.12 9.98 2.42
C GLY A 187 21.33 11.20 2.89
N GLN A 188 20.01 11.06 3.02
CA GLN A 188 19.14 12.13 3.53
C GLN A 188 19.50 12.56 4.96
N LYS A 189 19.88 11.60 5.81
CA LYS A 189 20.33 11.87 7.18
C LYS A 189 21.58 12.76 7.23
N LYS A 190 22.46 12.66 6.23
CA LYS A 190 23.69 13.48 6.14
C LYS A 190 23.43 14.87 5.53
N GLN A 191 22.46 14.97 4.61
CA GLN A 191 22.22 16.17 3.81
C GLN A 191 21.16 17.10 4.41
N SER A 192 20.14 16.56 5.06
CA SER A 192 19.01 17.33 5.58
C SER A 192 19.38 18.09 6.85
N LYS A 193 18.94 19.36 6.93
CA LYS A 193 18.99 20.18 8.15
C LYS A 193 17.65 20.23 8.91
N ASP A 194 16.59 19.68 8.33
CA ASP A 194 15.27 19.62 8.97
C ASP A 194 15.27 18.57 10.08
N ILE A 195 15.31 19.04 11.33
CA ILE A 195 15.37 18.21 12.55
C ILE A 195 14.13 17.30 12.64
N SER A 196 12.95 17.81 12.31
CA SER A 196 11.71 17.02 12.35
C SER A 196 11.78 15.89 11.34
N TYR A 197 12.18 16.15 10.09
CA TYR A 197 12.36 15.12 9.08
C TYR A 197 13.42 14.09 9.48
N LEU A 198 14.54 14.52 10.07
CA LEU A 198 15.57 13.61 10.58
C LEU A 198 15.02 12.64 11.64
N GLY A 199 14.04 13.06 12.46
CA GLY A 199 13.32 12.18 13.37
C GLY A 199 12.61 11.02 12.65
N TYR A 200 11.89 11.32 11.57
CA TYR A 200 11.22 10.30 10.74
C TYR A 200 12.20 9.38 10.02
N VAL A 201 13.31 9.92 9.52
CA VAL A 201 14.39 9.13 8.91
C VAL A 201 15.00 8.15 9.93
N ASN A 202 15.30 8.62 11.14
CA ASN A 202 15.84 7.77 12.20
C ASN A 202 14.84 6.69 12.62
N LEU A 203 13.55 7.02 12.76
CA LEU A 203 12.50 6.04 13.02
C LEU A 203 12.45 4.95 11.94
N ALA A 204 12.50 5.35 10.66
CA ALA A 204 12.49 4.41 9.54
C ALA A 204 13.70 3.45 9.60
N LEU A 205 14.90 3.99 9.79
CA LEU A 205 16.13 3.21 9.90
C LEU A 205 16.12 2.27 11.10
N GLU A 206 15.52 2.68 12.22
CA GLU A 206 15.37 1.82 13.39
C GLU A 206 14.41 0.65 13.11
N ARG A 207 13.25 0.93 12.52
CA ARG A 207 12.27 -0.10 12.13
C ARG A 207 12.86 -1.13 11.16
N MET A 208 13.75 -0.70 10.26
CA MET A 208 14.44 -1.59 9.32
C MET A 208 15.34 -2.65 9.99
N LYS A 209 15.69 -2.48 11.27
CA LYS A 209 16.50 -3.47 12.01
C LYS A 209 15.70 -4.70 12.45
N ALA A 210 14.37 -4.60 12.51
CA ALA A 210 13.49 -5.68 12.97
C ALA A 210 12.27 -5.79 12.03
N PRO A 211 12.46 -6.24 10.77
CA PRO A 211 11.39 -6.33 9.78
C PRO A 211 10.23 -7.24 10.21
N ASP A 212 10.51 -8.28 11.00
CA ASP A 212 9.55 -9.22 11.61
C ASP A 212 8.53 -8.53 12.53
N LYS A 213 8.87 -7.35 13.08
CA LYS A 213 7.97 -6.57 13.94
C LYS A 213 6.99 -5.70 13.16
N ALA A 214 7.15 -5.58 11.84
CA ALA A 214 6.23 -4.82 11.02
C ALA A 214 4.88 -5.55 10.91
N LYS A 215 3.81 -4.88 11.32
CA LYS A 215 2.45 -5.43 11.34
C LYS A 215 1.57 -4.66 10.36
N PRO A 216 1.55 -5.03 9.07
CA PRO A 216 0.61 -4.46 8.11
C PRO A 216 -0.82 -4.80 8.52
N THR A 217 -1.78 -3.95 8.15
CA THR A 217 -3.18 -4.32 8.31
C THR A 217 -3.51 -5.42 7.31
N ILE A 218 -3.97 -6.56 7.84
CA ILE A 218 -4.52 -7.65 7.04
C ILE A 218 -6.02 -7.43 7.02
N HIS A 219 -6.56 -6.95 5.91
CA HIS A 219 -8.01 -6.89 5.74
C HIS A 219 -8.55 -8.31 5.61
N ALA A 220 -9.57 -8.64 6.39
CA ALA A 220 -10.28 -9.90 6.26
C ALA A 220 -10.73 -10.09 4.80
N ALA A 221 -10.52 -11.30 4.28
CA ALA A 221 -11.07 -11.68 2.98
C ALA A 221 -12.57 -11.36 3.00
N ILE A 222 -13.04 -10.70 1.94
CA ILE A 222 -14.48 -10.63 1.69
C ILE A 222 -14.95 -12.08 1.61
N PRO A 223 -16.01 -12.49 2.32
CA PRO A 223 -16.52 -13.85 2.22
C PRO A 223 -16.72 -14.21 0.74
N PRO A 224 -16.38 -15.45 0.34
CA PRO A 224 -16.45 -15.85 -1.06
C PRO A 224 -17.86 -15.58 -1.61
N GLY A 225 -17.93 -14.71 -2.60
CA GLY A 225 -19.16 -14.30 -3.28
C GLY A 225 -18.89 -13.19 -4.28
N ALA A 226 -19.26 -13.39 -5.54
CA ALA A 226 -19.24 -12.32 -6.54
C ALA A 226 -20.33 -11.28 -6.19
N PRO A 227 -20.09 -9.97 -6.42
CA PRO A 227 -21.15 -8.98 -6.34
C PRO A 227 -22.11 -9.22 -7.50
N ILE A 228 -23.30 -9.75 -7.17
CA ILE A 228 -24.52 -9.85 -8.00
C ILE A 228 -24.38 -10.75 -9.24
N GLY A 229 -25.12 -11.88 -9.25
CA GLY A 229 -25.33 -12.68 -10.47
C GLY A 229 -25.21 -14.21 -10.33
N CYS A 230 -24.99 -14.75 -9.13
CA CYS A 230 -24.88 -16.20 -8.92
C CYS A 230 -26.10 -16.83 -8.22
N ASP A 231 -27.27 -16.22 -8.34
CA ASP A 231 -28.53 -16.92 -8.07
C ASP A 231 -29.09 -17.37 -9.42
N TRP A 232 -28.73 -18.59 -9.82
CA TRP A 232 -29.55 -19.38 -10.71
C TRP A 232 -29.82 -20.69 -9.98
N ASP A 233 -31.11 -20.93 -9.78
CA ASP A 233 -31.82 -22.06 -9.15
C ASP A 233 -32.11 -21.95 -7.64
#